data_AF-A0A377AZI4-F1
#
_entry.id   AF-A0A377AZI4-F1
#
_cell.length_a   1.000
_cell.length_b   1.000
_cell.length_c   1.000
_cell.angle_alpha   90.00
_cell.angle_beta   90.00
_cell.angle_gamma   90.00
#
_symmetry.space_group_name_H-M   'P 1'
#
loop_
_entity.id
_entity.type
_entity.pdbx_description
1 polymer ?
#
loop_
_entity_poly.entity_id
_entity_poly.type
_entity_poly.pdbx_seq_one_letter_code
_entity_poly.pdbx_strand_id
1 'polypeptide(L)'
;MTAGIRNWPEETKRQVIRDAWLIHRHKGTISALRRAVEPLGYLIEVKEWWQLNEEPGTFRIVVGVLDQGITDEMYQELERLIADAKPVSRHLTGLAISLSVNGKIFVGTGCYHGDALTVYPYTRSPLLSKGIISLPQPFI
;
A
#
# COMPACT_ATOMS: atom_id res chain seq x y z
N MET A 1 20.12 -16.05 -2.39
CA MET A 1 20.79 -15.63 -1.14
C MET A 1 19.73 -15.70 -0.06
N THR A 2 19.73 -16.78 0.71
CA THR A 2 18.68 -17.16 1.65
C THR A 2 18.73 -16.29 2.91
N ALA A 3 17.58 -15.69 3.27
CA ALA A 3 17.47 -14.73 4.37
C ALA A 3 17.07 -15.45 5.66
N GLY A 4 17.85 -16.46 6.06
CA GLY A 4 17.77 -17.04 7.41
C GLY A 4 18.71 -16.32 8.37
N ILE A 5 18.52 -16.48 9.69
CA ILE A 5 19.27 -15.86 10.82
C ILE A 5 20.79 -15.71 10.60
N ARG A 6 21.41 -16.59 9.81
CA ARG A 6 22.82 -16.50 9.39
C ARG A 6 23.18 -15.14 8.78
N ASN A 7 22.28 -14.51 8.04
CA ASN A 7 22.48 -13.22 7.37
C ASN A 7 22.12 -12.00 8.21
N TRP A 8 21.78 -12.16 9.50
CA TRP A 8 21.55 -10.98 10.35
C TRP A 8 22.84 -10.18 10.57
N PRO A 9 22.74 -8.84 10.66
CA PRO A 9 23.83 -7.99 11.13
C PRO A 9 24.35 -8.47 12.48
N GLU A 10 25.65 -8.33 12.72
CA GLU A 10 26.25 -8.72 14.01
C GLU A 10 25.58 -8.03 15.21
N GLU A 11 25.18 -6.77 15.03
CA GLU A 11 24.52 -5.99 16.06
C GLU A 11 23.19 -6.63 16.49
N THR A 12 22.36 -7.04 15.53
CA THR A 12 21.11 -7.75 15.77
C THR A 12 21.34 -9.08 16.50
N LYS A 13 22.36 -9.85 16.09
CA LYS A 13 22.72 -11.11 16.76
C LYS A 13 23.11 -10.87 18.23
N ARG A 14 23.93 -9.86 18.50
CA ARG A 14 24.34 -9.48 19.87
C ARG A 14 23.18 -8.95 20.71
N GLN A 15 22.23 -8.26 20.09
CA GLN A 15 21.02 -7.79 20.76
C GLN A 15 20.15 -8.98 21.17
N VAL A 16 19.86 -9.92 20.27
CA VAL A 16 19.07 -11.13 20.55
C VAL A 16 19.66 -11.94 21.70
N ILE A 17 20.98 -12.11 21.75
CA ILE A 17 21.66 -12.83 22.85
C ILE A 17 21.47 -12.10 24.19
N ARG A 18 21.58 -10.76 24.21
CA ARG A 18 21.36 -9.96 25.42
C ARG A 18 19.91 -10.03 25.90
N ASP A 19 18.96 -9.99 24.96
CA ASP A 19 17.53 -10.01 25.24
C ASP A 19 17.00 -11.40 25.59
N ALA A 20 17.68 -12.47 25.17
CA ALA A 20 17.30 -13.84 25.44
C ALA A 20 17.03 -14.08 26.93
N TRP A 21 17.89 -13.58 27.84
CA TRP A 21 17.68 -13.76 29.28
C TRP A 21 16.34 -13.19 29.77
N LEU A 22 15.97 -11.99 29.31
CA LEU A 22 14.69 -11.37 29.66
C LEU A 22 13.50 -12.13 29.06
N ILE A 23 13.64 -12.59 27.80
CA ILE A 23 12.61 -13.39 27.12
C ILE A 23 12.39 -14.70 27.89
N HIS A 24 13.46 -15.41 28.24
CA HIS A 24 13.39 -16.67 28.99
C HIS A 24 12.84 -16.47 30.41
N ARG A 25 13.17 -15.36 31.08
CA ARG A 25 12.67 -15.04 32.42
C ARG A 25 11.17 -14.70 32.44
N HIS A 26 10.68 -14.06 31.38
CA HIS A 26 9.29 -13.57 31.30
C HIS A 26 8.47 -14.29 30.22
N LYS A 27 8.82 -15.56 29.90
CA LYS A 27 8.09 -16.35 28.90
C LYS A 27 6.59 -16.34 29.19
N GLY A 28 5.81 -16.31 28.12
CA GLY A 28 4.36 -16.27 28.19
C GLY A 28 3.73 -14.91 28.48
N THR A 29 4.52 -13.86 28.66
CA THR A 29 4.03 -12.48 28.67
C THR A 29 3.99 -11.91 27.25
N ILE A 30 3.06 -10.97 27.01
CA ILE A 30 3.01 -10.21 25.75
C ILE A 30 4.34 -9.49 25.51
N SER A 31 4.99 -9.00 26.57
CA SER A 31 6.30 -8.34 26.48
C SER A 31 7.42 -9.26 25.99
N ALA A 32 7.44 -10.52 26.41
CA ALA A 32 8.42 -11.49 25.92
C ALA A 32 8.20 -11.84 24.45
N LEU A 33 6.93 -12.01 24.03
CA LEU A 33 6.58 -12.19 22.62
C LEU A 33 7.02 -10.98 21.78
N ARG A 34 6.77 -9.76 22.26
CA ARG A 34 7.17 -8.52 21.58
C ARG A 34 8.68 -8.42 21.40
N ARG A 35 9.45 -8.76 22.44
CA ARG A 35 10.92 -8.72 22.40
C ARG A 35 11.53 -9.81 21.51
N ALA A 36 10.86 -10.95 21.37
CA ALA A 36 11.31 -12.03 20.49
C ALA A 36 11.22 -11.67 18.99
N VAL A 37 10.25 -10.84 18.61
CA VAL A 37 9.99 -10.45 17.21
C VAL A 37 10.53 -9.05 16.86
N GLU A 38 10.89 -8.24 17.87
CA GLU A 38 11.54 -6.93 17.71
C GLU A 38 12.74 -6.94 16.73
N PRO A 39 13.65 -7.94 16.74
CA PRO A 39 14.81 -7.97 15.84
C PRO A 39 14.45 -8.06 14.35
N LEU A 40 13.24 -8.54 14.03
CA LEU A 40 12.75 -8.62 12.66
C LEU A 40 12.10 -7.30 12.18
N GLY A 41 11.94 -6.31 13.07
CA GLY A 41 11.27 -5.05 12.75
C GLY A 41 9.75 -5.19 12.59
N TYR A 42 9.17 -6.30 13.03
CA TYR A 42 7.73 -6.54 12.95
C TYR A 42 7.01 -6.09 14.22
N LEU A 43 5.82 -5.56 14.03
CA LEU A 43 4.92 -5.23 15.13
C LEU A 43 3.99 -6.41 15.37
N ILE A 44 3.77 -6.78 16.63
CA ILE A 44 2.80 -7.82 16.97
C ILE A 44 1.68 -7.30 17.86
N GLU A 45 0.50 -7.80 17.58
CA GLU A 45 -0.70 -7.66 18.38
C GLU A 45 -1.15 -9.06 18.83
N VAL A 46 -1.31 -9.25 20.12
CA VAL A 46 -1.81 -10.51 20.68
C VAL A 46 -3.30 -10.33 20.96
N LYS A 47 -4.13 -11.21 20.39
CA LYS A 47 -5.57 -11.26 20.64
C LYS A 47 -5.92 -12.53 21.38
N GLU A 48 -6.52 -12.40 22.54
CA GLU A 48 -6.88 -13.53 23.39
C GLU A 48 -8.30 -14.01 23.09
N TRP A 49 -8.60 -15.27 23.42
CA TRP A 49 -9.89 -15.92 23.15
C TRP A 49 -11.11 -15.10 23.57
N TRP A 50 -11.05 -14.39 24.69
CA TRP A 50 -12.14 -13.54 25.20
C TRP A 50 -12.44 -12.29 24.35
N GLN A 51 -11.51 -11.86 23.50
CA GLN A 51 -11.69 -10.75 22.56
C GLN A 51 -12.29 -11.22 21.23
N LEU A 52 -12.16 -12.52 20.94
CA LEU A 52 -12.55 -13.13 19.68
C LEU A 52 -13.72 -14.13 19.84
N ASN A 53 -14.21 -14.34 21.07
CA ASN A 53 -15.19 -15.37 21.42
C ASN A 53 -14.78 -16.78 20.95
N GLU A 54 -13.49 -17.12 21.08
CA GLU A 54 -12.92 -18.42 20.71
C GLU A 54 -12.84 -19.38 21.92
N GLU A 55 -12.30 -20.58 21.70
CA GLU A 55 -12.13 -21.58 22.76
C GLU A 55 -11.26 -21.05 23.92
N PRO A 56 -11.68 -21.27 25.19
CA PRO A 56 -10.93 -20.81 26.35
C PRO A 56 -9.48 -21.32 26.36
N GLY A 57 -8.54 -20.43 26.69
CA GLY A 57 -7.12 -20.77 26.75
C GLY A 57 -6.38 -20.69 25.42
N THR A 58 -7.05 -20.21 24.37
CA THR A 58 -6.44 -19.93 23.08
C THR A 58 -6.09 -18.46 22.88
N PHE A 59 -5.17 -18.20 21.96
CA PHE A 59 -4.84 -16.85 21.53
C PHE A 59 -4.37 -16.86 20.07
N ARG A 60 -4.48 -15.70 19.43
CA ARG A 60 -4.00 -15.43 18.08
C ARG A 60 -2.96 -14.34 18.13
N ILE A 61 -2.00 -14.41 17.22
CA ILE A 61 -1.02 -13.34 17.03
C ILE A 61 -1.27 -12.74 15.66
N VAL A 62 -1.42 -11.41 15.62
CA VAL A 62 -1.43 -10.63 14.38
C VAL A 62 -0.07 -9.98 14.24
N VAL A 63 0.58 -10.21 13.10
CA VAL A 63 1.91 -9.68 12.79
C VAL A 63 1.76 -8.62 11.71
N GLY A 64 2.09 -7.39 12.06
CA GLY A 64 2.14 -6.24 11.16
C GLY A 64 3.50 -6.17 10.48
N VAL A 65 3.50 -6.24 9.15
CA VAL A 65 4.70 -6.14 8.34
C VAL A 65 4.65 -4.86 7.51
N LEU A 66 5.72 -4.07 7.59
CA LEU A 66 5.90 -2.83 6.87
C LEU A 66 6.77 -3.09 5.63
N ASP A 67 6.19 -2.84 4.46
CA ASP A 67 6.82 -2.79 3.13
C ASP A 67 7.48 -4.06 2.55
N GLN A 68 7.99 -4.98 3.37
CA GLN A 68 8.57 -6.25 2.89
C GLN A 68 7.55 -7.38 3.02
N GLY A 69 7.26 -8.11 1.93
CA GLY A 69 6.47 -9.35 2.04
C GLY A 69 7.18 -10.40 2.91
N ILE A 70 6.43 -11.29 3.55
CA ILE A 70 7.01 -12.43 4.26
C ILE A 70 7.34 -13.54 3.24
N THR A 71 8.61 -13.92 3.17
CA THR A 71 9.04 -15.16 2.49
C THR A 71 8.78 -16.37 3.39
N ASP A 72 8.64 -17.56 2.81
CA ASP A 72 8.35 -18.79 3.56
C ASP A 72 9.42 -19.11 4.62
N GLU A 73 10.70 -18.87 4.30
CA GLU A 73 11.82 -19.01 5.24
C GLU A 73 11.67 -18.10 6.48
N MET A 74 11.23 -16.86 6.27
CA MET A 74 11.02 -15.89 7.33
C MET A 74 9.78 -16.22 8.16
N TYR A 75 8.75 -16.78 7.52
CA TYR A 75 7.57 -17.29 8.19
C TYR A 75 7.93 -18.40 9.19
N GLN A 76 8.71 -19.39 8.74
CA GLN A 76 9.16 -20.49 9.59
C GLN A 76 10.02 -19.99 10.76
N GLU A 77 10.89 -19.00 10.52
CA GLU A 77 11.72 -18.43 11.57
C GLU A 77 10.90 -17.64 12.60
N LEU A 78 9.91 -16.86 12.13
CA LEU A 78 8.97 -16.17 12.99
C LEU A 78 8.17 -17.15 13.85
N GLU A 79 7.67 -18.23 13.25
CA GLU A 79 6.97 -19.30 13.97
C GLU A 79 7.87 -19.92 15.04
N ARG A 80 9.15 -20.17 14.73
CA ARG A 80 10.13 -20.70 15.68
C ARG A 80 10.37 -19.75 16.86
N LEU A 81 10.55 -18.46 16.60
CA LEU A 81 10.77 -17.44 17.62
C LEU A 81 9.53 -17.30 18.54
N ILE A 82 8.34 -17.31 17.95
CA ILE A 82 7.08 -17.28 18.69
C ILE A 82 6.94 -18.54 19.54
N ALA A 83 7.23 -19.72 18.99
CA ALA A 83 7.15 -20.98 19.71
C ALA A 83 8.08 -21.02 20.95
N ASP A 84 9.26 -20.40 20.87
CA ASP A 84 10.15 -20.30 22.04
C ASP A 84 9.59 -19.34 23.11
N ALA A 85 9.05 -18.17 22.73
CA ALA A 85 8.55 -17.19 23.70
C ALA A 85 7.18 -17.55 24.32
N LYS A 86 6.37 -18.35 23.62
CA LYS A 86 5.02 -18.75 23.99
C LYS A 86 4.99 -19.60 25.27
N PRO A 87 3.98 -19.45 26.15
CA PRO A 87 3.83 -20.35 27.29
C PRO A 87 3.30 -21.71 26.84
N VAL A 88 3.90 -22.79 27.34
CA VAL A 88 3.57 -24.18 26.98
C VAL A 88 2.10 -24.53 27.24
N SER A 89 1.48 -23.90 28.24
CA SER A 89 0.09 -24.17 28.64
C SER A 89 -0.98 -23.55 27.74
N ARG A 90 -0.63 -22.61 26.85
CA ARG A 90 -1.61 -21.94 25.98
C ARG A 90 -1.44 -22.42 24.55
N HIS A 91 -2.53 -22.49 23.79
CA HIS A 91 -2.50 -22.89 22.39
C HIS A 91 -2.61 -21.67 21.46
N LEU A 92 -1.74 -21.63 20.44
CA LEU A 92 -1.78 -20.61 19.40
C LEU A 92 -2.72 -21.17 18.33
N THR A 93 -3.89 -20.57 18.16
CA THR A 93 -4.89 -21.04 17.19
C THR A 93 -4.54 -20.59 15.77
N GLY A 94 -3.86 -19.46 15.63
CA GLY A 94 -3.41 -18.98 14.33
C GLY A 94 -2.53 -17.75 14.39
N LEU A 95 -1.69 -17.61 13.36
CA LEU A 95 -0.86 -16.44 13.09
C LEU A 95 -1.47 -15.72 11.87
N ALA A 96 -1.92 -14.50 12.07
CA ALA A 96 -2.45 -13.65 11.00
C ALA A 96 -1.38 -12.63 10.59
N ILE A 97 -1.10 -12.51 9.30
CA ILE A 97 -0.13 -11.54 8.78
C ILE A 97 -0.90 -10.41 8.12
N SER A 98 -0.70 -9.19 8.60
CA SER A 98 -1.22 -7.97 7.98
C SER A 98 -0.07 -7.22 7.31
N LEU A 99 -0.11 -7.16 5.98
CA LEU A 99 0.82 -6.35 5.19
C LEU A 99 0.17 -4.99 4.93
N SER A 100 0.85 -3.92 5.35
CA SER A 100 0.46 -2.55 5.02
C SER A 100 1.50 -1.96 4.08
N VAL A 101 1.09 -1.61 2.86
CA VAL A 101 1.94 -0.94 1.87
C VAL A 101 1.48 0.50 1.73
N ASN A 102 2.37 1.46 1.96
CA ASN A 102 2.06 2.87 1.76
C ASN A 102 2.60 3.32 0.41
N GLY A 103 1.72 3.65 -0.54
CA GLY A 103 2.10 4.02 -1.91
C GLY A 103 1.34 5.26 -2.38
N LYS A 104 2.02 6.13 -3.14
CA LYS A 104 1.37 7.27 -3.79
C LYS A 104 0.66 6.78 -5.06
N ILE A 105 -0.66 6.86 -5.09
CA ILE A 105 -1.46 6.57 -6.29
C ILE A 105 -1.58 7.88 -7.08
N PHE A 106 -1.09 7.89 -8.32
CA PHE A 106 -1.26 9.02 -9.24
C PHE A 106 -2.52 8.80 -10.07
N VAL A 107 -3.51 9.71 -9.94
CA VAL A 107 -4.74 9.69 -10.74
C VAL A 107 -4.68 10.85 -11.73
N GLY A 108 -4.76 10.53 -13.03
CA GLY A 108 -4.87 11.51 -14.11
C GLY A 108 -6.29 11.55 -14.66
N THR A 109 -6.76 12.74 -15.04
CA THR A 109 -8.03 12.93 -15.77
C THR A 109 -7.77 13.66 -17.08
N GLY A 110 -8.50 13.30 -18.13
CA GLY A 110 -8.46 13.96 -19.43
C GLY A 110 -9.87 14.34 -19.85
N CYS A 111 -10.05 15.57 -20.32
CA CYS A 111 -11.30 16.01 -20.93
C CYS A 111 -11.08 16.22 -22.43
N TYR A 112 -11.98 15.68 -23.24
CA TYR A 112 -12.00 15.94 -24.68
C TYR A 112 -13.14 16.91 -24.95
N HIS A 113 -12.80 18.10 -25.45
CA HIS A 113 -13.78 19.10 -25.85
C HIS A 113 -13.78 19.18 -27.37
N GLY A 114 -14.90 18.82 -27.99
CA GLY A 114 -15.13 18.98 -29.42
C GLY A 114 -16.22 20.02 -29.64
N ASP A 115 -16.00 20.92 -30.58
CA ASP A 115 -16.99 21.91 -31.03
C ASP A 115 -17.37 21.62 -32.50
N ALA A 116 -18.64 21.81 -32.84
CA ALA A 116 -19.20 21.51 -34.16
C ALA A 116 -19.66 22.81 -34.85
N LEU A 117 -18.81 23.34 -35.74
CA LEU A 117 -19.11 24.54 -36.53
C LEU A 117 -19.73 24.18 -37.88
N THR A 118 -20.94 24.67 -38.14
CA THR A 118 -21.59 24.54 -39.46
C THR A 118 -21.31 25.80 -40.30
N VAL A 119 -20.63 25.65 -41.43
CA VAL A 119 -20.32 26.75 -42.36
C VAL A 119 -21.36 26.80 -43.47
N TYR A 120 -22.04 27.94 -43.62
CA TYR A 120 -22.99 28.16 -44.70
C TYR A 120 -22.32 28.81 -45.93
N PRO A 121 -22.76 28.46 -47.15
CA PRO A 121 -22.21 29.03 -48.38
C PRO A 121 -22.64 30.50 -48.57
N TYR A 122 -21.67 31.34 -48.93
CA TYR A 122 -21.86 32.77 -49.18
C TYR A 122 -22.54 33.02 -50.53
N THR A 123 -23.72 33.65 -50.53
CA THR A 123 -24.40 34.12 -51.75
C THR A 123 -24.24 35.63 -51.89
N ARG A 124 -23.63 36.09 -53.00
CA ARG A 124 -23.49 37.53 -53.33
C ARG A 124 -24.81 38.09 -53.82
N SER A 125 -25.21 39.25 -53.30
CA SER A 125 -26.34 40.03 -53.81
C SER A 125 -26.06 40.53 -55.24
N PRO A 126 -27.05 40.55 -56.14
CA PRO A 126 -26.86 41.00 -57.52
C PRO A 126 -26.57 42.51 -57.58
N LEU A 127 -25.55 42.88 -58.36
CA LEU A 127 -25.16 44.27 -58.61
C LEU A 127 -26.08 44.89 -59.67
N LEU A 128 -26.78 45.96 -59.31
CA LEU A 128 -27.66 46.73 -60.20
C LEU A 128 -26.87 47.92 -60.76
N SER A 129 -26.47 47.84 -62.03
CA SER A 129 -25.77 48.93 -62.75
C SER A 129 -26.78 49.76 -63.53
N LYS A 130 -26.85 51.07 -63.26
CA LYS A 130 -27.73 52.02 -63.95
C LYS A 130 -26.86 53.01 -64.71
N GLY A 131 -26.75 52.85 -66.04
CA GLY A 131 -25.99 53.74 -66.91
C GLY A 131 -26.86 54.90 -67.42
N ILE A 132 -26.29 56.11 -67.44
CA ILE A 132 -26.92 57.31 -68.03
C ILE A 132 -26.15 57.64 -69.31
N ILE A 133 -26.84 57.69 -70.45
CA ILE A 133 -26.25 58.09 -71.74
C ILE A 133 -26.53 59.58 -71.94
N SER A 134 -25.51 60.43 -71.88
CA SER A 134 -25.61 61.83 -72.29
C SER A 134 -25.33 61.95 -73.78
N LEU A 135 -26.30 62.44 -74.56
CA LEU A 135 -26.09 62.80 -75.96
C LEU A 135 -25.20 64.05 -76.06
N PRO A 136 -24.17 64.07 -76.92
CA PRO A 136 -23.29 65.23 -77.08
C PRO A 136 -24.04 66.40 -77.75
N GLN A 137 -23.84 67.62 -77.23
CA GLN A 137 -24.36 68.83 -77.85
C GLN A 137 -23.45 69.27 -79.02
N PRO A 138 -24.00 69.84 -80.11
CA PRO A 138 -23.23 70.22 -81.30
C PRO A 138 -22.39 71.49 -81.09
N PHE A 139 -21.24 71.53 -81.78
CA PHE A 139 -20.23 72.60 -81.77
C PHE A 139 -20.71 73.83 -82.57
N ILE A 140 -20.52 75.03 -82.02
CA ILE A 140 -20.32 76.30 -82.76
C ILE A 140 -18.95 76.82 -82.36
#